data_AF-A0AAW0FXX2-F1
#
_entry.id   AF-A0AAW0FXX2-F1
#
_cell.length_a   1.000
_cell.length_b   1.000
_cell.length_c   1.000
_cell.angle_alpha   90.00
_cell.angle_beta   90.00
_cell.angle_gamma   90.00
#
_symmetry.space_group_name_H-M   'P 1'
#
loop_
_entity.id
_entity.type
_entity.pdbx_description
1 polymer ?
#
loop_
_entity_poly.entity_id
_entity_poly.type
_entity_poly.pdbx_seq_one_letter_code
_entity_poly.pdbx_strand_id
1 'polypeptide(L)'
;MERLPELQDAVGPALQMLGDGNWKMGEGVQVGKGPKTNDLDERTIMEHYLFDVVSSVINTLLTLSRTNKRPSFGSIFLLNNISYFRAHIIIEPKTDIPSLLSKPARDLLESNFRTAKAAYFDSNFSPLMQTLTEEKGVRVVLRRRSLLSSLICWRKWQRDIGWRECCRMIEMGGIRCVTRL
;
A
#
# COMPACT_ATOMS: atom_id res chain seq x y z
N MET A 1 12.14 4.59 6.53
CA MET A 1 11.37 4.75 7.78
C MET A 1 11.95 3.95 8.94
N GLU A 2 12.46 2.74 8.73
CA GLU A 2 13.05 1.91 9.81
C GLU A 2 14.20 2.59 10.59
N ARG A 3 14.93 3.55 10.00
CA ARG A 3 16.03 4.28 10.65
C ARG A 3 15.61 5.56 11.37
N LEU A 4 14.35 5.99 11.23
CA LEU A 4 13.89 7.23 11.84
C LEU A 4 13.90 7.18 13.38
N PRO A 5 13.50 6.07 14.03
CA PRO A 5 13.55 6.00 15.49
C PRO A 5 14.97 6.19 16.05
N GLU A 6 16.01 5.76 15.32
CA GLU A 6 17.42 5.89 15.70
C GLU A 6 17.97 7.31 15.53
N LEU A 7 17.29 8.16 14.74
CA LEU A 7 17.76 9.49 14.34
C LEU A 7 16.82 10.61 14.79
N GLN A 8 15.92 10.35 15.75
CA GLN A 8 14.92 11.34 16.20
C GLN A 8 15.56 12.65 16.64
N ASP A 9 16.63 12.58 17.43
CA ASP A 9 17.34 13.74 17.99
C ASP A 9 17.93 14.67 16.92
N ALA A 10 18.23 14.15 15.73
CA ALA A 10 18.71 14.95 14.60
C ALA A 10 17.58 15.38 13.66
N VAL A 11 16.57 14.53 13.48
CA VAL A 11 15.47 14.75 12.54
C VAL A 11 14.49 15.79 13.07
N GLY A 12 14.16 15.77 14.37
CA GLY A 12 13.25 16.74 15.00
C GLY A 12 13.68 18.20 14.78
N PRO A 13 14.90 18.59 15.20
CA PRO A 13 15.42 19.94 14.99
C PRO A 13 15.57 20.31 13.52
N ALA A 14 16.00 19.37 12.66
CA ALA A 14 16.13 19.62 11.23
C ALA A 14 14.77 19.91 10.56
N LEU A 15 13.72 19.17 10.93
CA LEU A 15 12.36 19.42 10.44
C LEU A 15 11.79 20.73 11.00
N GLN A 16 12.11 21.07 12.24
CA GLN A 16 11.70 22.34 12.85
C GLN A 16 12.35 23.54 12.14
N MET A 17 13.63 23.45 11.81
CA MET A 17 14.34 24.46 11.01
C MET A 17 13.76 24.60 9.60
N LEU A 18 13.36 23.49 8.98
CA LEU A 18 12.74 23.48 7.66
C LEU A 18 11.34 24.10 7.68
N GLY A 19 10.63 23.97 8.81
CA GLY A 19 9.25 24.42 9.00
C GLY A 19 8.23 23.35 8.58
N ASP A 20 7.12 23.27 9.33
CA ASP A 20 6.05 22.28 9.09
C ASP A 20 5.48 22.41 7.66
N GLY A 21 5.39 21.29 6.95
CA GLY A 21 4.87 21.20 5.58
C GLY A 21 5.84 21.60 4.46
N ASN A 22 7.00 22.19 4.76
CA ASN A 22 7.96 22.63 3.74
C ASN A 22 8.74 21.48 3.08
N TRP A 23 8.63 20.24 3.57
CA TRP A 23 9.23 19.05 2.95
C TRP A 23 8.50 18.56 1.69
N LYS A 24 7.30 19.09 1.39
CA LYS A 24 6.57 18.79 0.15
C LYS A 24 7.11 19.60 -1.02
N MET A 25 8.39 19.41 -1.34
CA MET A 25 9.01 20.06 -2.49
C MET A 25 8.42 19.48 -3.79
N GLY A 26 7.67 20.29 -4.54
CA GLY A 26 7.21 19.97 -5.90
C GLY A 26 5.73 19.64 -6.11
N GLU A 27 4.91 19.55 -5.05
CA GLU A 27 3.46 19.29 -5.18
C GLU A 27 2.62 20.58 -5.33
N GLY A 28 3.26 21.71 -5.64
CA GLY A 28 2.58 23.01 -5.85
C GLY A 28 2.02 23.66 -4.57
N VAL A 29 2.11 22.99 -3.42
CA VAL A 29 1.78 23.57 -2.12
C VAL A 29 2.99 24.34 -1.60
N GLN A 30 3.19 25.55 -2.13
CA GLN A 30 3.85 26.59 -1.36
C GLN A 30 2.78 27.42 -0.68
N VAL A 31 2.82 27.49 0.65
CA VAL A 31 2.05 28.50 1.39
C VAL A 31 3.02 29.22 2.30
N GLY A 32 3.34 30.45 1.92
CA GLY A 32 4.13 31.35 2.73
C GLY A 32 3.51 31.54 4.12
N LYS A 33 4.39 31.73 5.10
CA LYS A 33 4.12 32.29 6.43
C LYS A 33 2.80 31.79 7.07
N GLY A 34 2.72 30.49 7.35
CA GLY A 34 1.88 29.98 8.45
C GLY A 34 2.43 30.45 9.81
N PRO A 35 1.58 30.50 10.86
CA PRO A 35 1.92 31.12 12.14
C PRO A 35 3.17 30.47 12.72
N LYS A 36 4.06 31.31 13.28
CA LYS A 36 5.38 30.96 13.86
C LYS A 36 5.45 29.49 14.30
N THR A 37 6.01 28.63 13.45
CA THR A 37 6.20 27.18 13.66
C THR A 37 7.20 26.86 14.77
N ASN A 38 7.78 27.86 15.44
CA ASN A 38 8.70 27.67 16.56
C ASN A 38 8.03 27.10 17.83
N ASP A 39 6.69 27.08 17.91
CA ASP A 39 5.95 26.54 19.07
C ASP A 39 5.35 25.14 18.83
N LEU A 40 5.54 24.54 17.65
CA LEU A 40 5.13 23.15 17.43
C LEU A 40 6.16 22.21 18.06
N ASP A 41 5.66 21.31 18.90
CA ASP A 41 6.45 20.25 19.52
C ASP A 41 7.10 19.36 18.45
N GLU A 42 8.38 19.02 18.62
CA GLU A 42 9.16 18.25 17.65
C GLU A 42 8.48 16.93 17.29
N ARG A 43 7.83 16.32 18.28
CA ARG A 43 7.03 15.10 18.10
C ARG A 43 5.87 15.29 17.12
N THR A 44 5.17 16.41 17.21
CA THR A 44 4.03 16.71 16.32
C THR A 44 4.50 16.92 14.88
N ILE A 45 5.63 17.62 14.69
CA ILE A 45 6.24 17.83 13.38
C ILE A 45 6.68 16.49 12.77
N MET A 46 7.26 15.60 13.57
CA MET A 46 7.63 14.24 13.12
C MET A 46 6.40 13.41 12.72
N GLU A 47 5.30 13.50 13.47
CA GLU A 47 4.05 12.83 13.15
C GLU A 47 3.45 13.32 11.82
N HIS A 48 3.47 14.63 11.57
CA HIS A 48 3.03 15.22 10.29
C HIS A 48 3.92 14.78 9.13
N TYR A 49 5.24 14.83 9.30
CA TYR A 49 6.19 14.36 8.29
C TYR A 49 5.95 12.89 7.92
N LEU A 50 5.79 12.01 8.92
CA LEU A 50 5.52 10.58 8.69
C LEU A 50 4.18 10.36 7.99
N PHE A 51 3.14 11.11 8.37
CA PHE A 51 1.85 11.04 7.69
C PHE A 51 1.99 11.40 6.19
N ASP A 52 2.72 12.46 5.89
CA ASP A 52 2.94 12.91 4.51
C ASP A 52 3.75 11.91 3.69
N VAL A 53 4.79 11.31 4.28
CA VAL A 53 5.55 10.23 3.62
C VAL A 53 4.66 9.03 3.33
N VAL A 54 3.84 8.59 4.29
CA VAL A 54 2.89 7.48 4.11
C VAL A 54 1.88 7.81 3.00
N SER A 55 1.29 9.00 3.04
CA SER A 55 0.32 9.47 2.06
C SER A 55 0.92 9.54 0.64
N SER A 56 2.12 10.13 0.52
CA SER A 56 2.84 10.25 -0.75
C SER A 56 3.18 8.88 -1.36
N VAL A 57 3.65 7.93 -0.54
CA VAL A 57 3.93 6.56 -1.00
C VAL A 57 2.65 5.89 -1.50
N ILE A 58 1.53 5.99 -0.76
CA ILE A 58 0.25 5.44 -1.18
C ILE A 58 -0.22 6.07 -2.50
N ASN A 59 -0.16 7.40 -2.64
CA ASN A 59 -0.58 8.11 -3.85
C ASN A 59 0.29 7.75 -5.07
N THR A 60 1.59 7.56 -4.85
CA THR A 60 2.52 7.11 -5.89
C THR A 60 2.20 5.68 -6.32
N LEU A 61 1.98 4.77 -5.37
CA LEU A 61 1.57 3.39 -5.68
C LEU A 61 0.23 3.33 -6.40
N LEU A 62 -0.73 4.17 -6.02
CA LEU A 62 -2.02 4.32 -6.71
C LEU A 62 -1.82 4.78 -8.16
N THR A 63 -1.00 5.80 -8.38
CA THR A 63 -0.69 6.31 -9.72
C THR A 63 -0.02 5.24 -10.57
N LEU A 64 0.99 4.55 -10.02
CA LEU A 64 1.70 3.47 -10.70
C LEU A 64 0.79 2.27 -10.99
N SER A 65 -0.17 1.95 -10.11
CA SER A 65 -1.10 0.86 -10.36
C SER A 65 -1.97 1.08 -11.61
N ARG A 66 -2.23 2.35 -11.95
CA ARG A 66 -3.09 2.76 -13.07
C ARG A 66 -2.35 2.87 -14.40
N THR A 67 -1.01 2.83 -14.42
CA THR A 67 -0.23 2.89 -15.68
C THR A 67 -0.29 1.58 -16.47
N ASN A 68 -0.71 0.48 -15.84
CA ASN A 68 -0.82 -0.83 -16.48
C ASN A 68 -2.10 -0.98 -17.31
N LYS A 69 -1.95 -1.48 -18.54
CA LYS A 69 -3.06 -1.70 -19.50
C LYS A 69 -4.14 -2.69 -19.03
N ARG A 70 -3.84 -3.53 -18.03
CA ARG A 70 -4.77 -4.54 -17.52
C ARG A 70 -5.12 -4.24 -16.05
N PRO A 71 -6.38 -3.93 -15.71
CA PRO A 71 -6.76 -3.53 -14.35
C PRO A 71 -6.54 -4.64 -13.31
N SER A 72 -6.62 -5.91 -13.71
CA SER A 72 -6.28 -7.05 -12.84
C SER A 72 -4.80 -7.06 -12.40
N PHE A 73 -3.88 -6.60 -13.26
CA PHE A 73 -2.46 -6.49 -12.94
C PHE A 73 -2.16 -5.26 -12.08
N GLY A 74 -2.85 -4.14 -12.34
CA GLY A 74 -2.75 -2.94 -11.51
C GLY A 74 -3.22 -3.19 -10.07
N SER A 75 -4.38 -3.85 -9.92
CA SER A 75 -4.96 -4.13 -8.61
C SER A 75 -4.14 -5.11 -7.77
N ILE A 76 -3.56 -6.17 -8.37
CA ILE A 76 -2.65 -7.07 -7.63
C ILE A 76 -1.34 -6.36 -7.26
N PHE A 77 -0.76 -5.54 -8.15
CA PHE A 77 0.42 -4.75 -7.83
C PHE A 77 0.17 -3.84 -6.62
N LEU A 78 -0.94 -3.10 -6.65
CA LEU A 78 -1.33 -2.19 -5.57
C LEU A 78 -1.54 -2.95 -4.25
N LEU A 79 -2.29 -4.05 -4.29
CA LEU A 79 -2.55 -4.88 -3.11
C LEU A 79 -1.25 -5.38 -2.49
N ASN A 80 -0.30 -5.87 -3.29
CA ASN A 80 0.95 -6.43 -2.78
C ASN A 80 1.79 -5.39 -2.07
N ASN A 81 1.97 -4.22 -2.69
CA ASN A 81 2.79 -3.16 -2.13
C ASN A 81 2.16 -2.56 -0.86
N ILE A 82 0.85 -2.31 -0.86
CA ILE A 82 0.16 -1.81 0.34
C ILE A 82 0.18 -2.85 1.46
N SER A 83 0.01 -4.14 1.15
CA SER A 83 0.11 -5.22 2.14
C SER A 83 1.51 -5.30 2.74
N TYR A 84 2.54 -5.20 1.91
CA TYR A 84 3.93 -5.19 2.35
C TYR A 84 4.20 -4.00 3.28
N PHE A 85 3.75 -2.82 2.88
CA PHE A 85 3.91 -1.58 3.64
C PHE A 85 3.19 -1.65 4.99
N ARG A 86 1.94 -2.13 5.01
CA ARG A 86 1.16 -2.37 6.24
C ARG A 86 1.83 -3.39 7.17
N ALA A 87 2.35 -4.48 6.62
CA ALA A 87 3.00 -5.51 7.42
C ALA A 87 4.24 -4.97 8.15
N HIS A 88 5.11 -4.24 7.44
CA HIS A 88 6.38 -3.73 8.00
C HIS A 88 6.21 -2.51 8.91
N ILE A 89 5.06 -1.84 8.85
CA ILE A 89 4.80 -0.63 9.63
C ILE A 89 3.91 -0.90 10.84
N ILE A 90 2.89 -1.75 10.71
CA ILE A 90 1.84 -1.93 11.73
C ILE A 90 1.89 -3.31 12.38
N ILE A 91 2.08 -4.38 11.60
CA ILE A 91 1.90 -5.77 12.10
C ILE A 91 3.18 -6.28 12.75
N GLU A 92 4.28 -6.20 12.03
CA GLU A 92 5.59 -6.71 12.43
C GLU A 92 6.66 -5.64 12.19
N PRO A 93 6.60 -4.54 12.96
CA PRO A 93 7.58 -3.48 12.86
C PRO A 93 8.92 -3.96 13.44
N LYS A 94 10.01 -3.78 12.68
CA LYS A 94 11.37 -4.12 13.15
C LYS A 94 11.89 -3.11 14.19
N THR A 95 11.33 -1.91 14.20
CA THR A 95 11.74 -0.76 15.00
C THR A 95 10.49 -0.07 15.53
N ASP A 96 10.60 0.73 16.59
CA ASP A 96 9.45 1.42 17.20
C ASP A 96 8.93 2.62 16.36
N ILE A 97 8.52 2.34 15.14
CA ILE A 97 7.83 3.27 14.23
C ILE A 97 6.36 3.47 14.65
N PRO A 98 5.62 2.47 15.17
CA PRO A 98 4.22 2.67 15.54
C PRO A 98 4.02 3.80 16.54
N SER A 99 4.93 4.00 17.50
CA SER A 99 4.83 5.08 18.49
C SER A 99 4.92 6.49 17.89
N LEU A 100 5.59 6.63 16.74
CA LEU A 100 5.75 7.87 15.97
C LEU A 100 4.68 8.04 14.89
N LEU A 101 3.90 6.99 14.59
CA LEU A 101 2.82 7.06 13.62
C LEU A 101 1.55 7.59 14.27
N SER A 102 1.11 8.75 13.77
CA SER A 102 -0.17 9.32 14.11
C SER A 102 -1.32 8.36 13.75
N LYS A 103 -2.38 8.39 14.56
CA LYS A 103 -3.62 7.63 14.30
C LYS A 103 -4.14 7.81 12.85
N PRO A 104 -4.25 9.02 12.29
CA PRO A 104 -4.72 9.20 10.91
C PRO A 104 -3.83 8.49 9.88
N ALA A 105 -2.52 8.37 10.09
CA ALA A 105 -1.64 7.63 9.17
C ALA A 105 -1.96 6.13 9.14
N ARG A 106 -2.25 5.56 10.31
CA ARG A 106 -2.63 4.13 10.44
C ARG A 106 -3.99 3.86 9.80
N ASP A 107 -4.96 4.74 10.05
CA ASP A 107 -6.31 4.65 9.47
C ASP A 107 -6.29 4.82 7.94
N LEU A 108 -5.44 5.70 7.43
CA LEU A 108 -5.20 5.87 5.99
C LEU A 108 -4.64 4.58 5.37
N LEU A 109 -3.68 3.93 6.02
CA LEU A 109 -3.10 2.69 5.51
C LEU A 109 -4.09 1.52 5.54
N GLU A 110 -4.86 1.38 6.61
CA GLU A 110 -5.86 0.32 6.75
C GLU A 110 -7.04 0.51 5.77
N SER A 111 -7.51 1.75 5.58
CA SER A 111 -8.55 2.05 4.59
C SER A 111 -8.07 1.76 3.17
N ASN A 112 -6.86 2.17 2.81
CA ASN A 112 -6.29 1.87 1.49
C ASN A 112 -6.05 0.38 1.26
N PHE A 113 -5.66 -0.37 2.29
CA PHE A 113 -5.56 -1.83 2.21
C PHE A 113 -6.91 -2.48 1.90
N ARG A 114 -7.98 -2.07 2.61
CA ARG A 114 -9.35 -2.55 2.34
C ARG A 114 -9.81 -2.21 0.91
N THR A 115 -9.54 -0.99 0.46
CA THR A 115 -9.88 -0.54 -0.90
C THR A 115 -9.11 -1.31 -1.97
N ALA A 116 -7.80 -1.50 -1.81
CA ALA A 116 -6.97 -2.25 -2.76
C ALA A 116 -7.40 -3.72 -2.83
N LYS A 117 -7.75 -4.31 -1.69
CA LYS A 117 -8.31 -5.66 -1.62
C LYS A 117 -9.64 -5.76 -2.38
N ALA A 118 -10.56 -4.83 -2.15
CA ALA A 118 -11.83 -4.78 -2.87
C ALA A 118 -11.62 -4.61 -4.39
N ALA A 119 -10.74 -3.71 -4.81
CA ALA A 119 -10.42 -3.47 -6.22
C ALA A 119 -9.83 -4.70 -6.91
N TYR A 120 -9.00 -5.49 -6.21
CA TYR A 120 -8.49 -6.76 -6.70
C TYR A 120 -9.62 -7.78 -6.92
N PHE A 121 -10.55 -7.89 -5.96
CA PHE A 121 -11.67 -8.80 -6.10
C PHE A 121 -12.59 -8.42 -7.25
N ASP A 122 -12.93 -7.14 -7.36
CA ASP A 122 -13.77 -6.63 -8.44
C ASP A 122 -13.12 -6.87 -9.81
N SER A 123 -11.85 -6.50 -9.99
CA SER A 123 -11.15 -6.64 -11.27
C SER A 123 -10.96 -8.09 -11.74
N ASN A 124 -10.89 -9.06 -10.84
CA ASN A 124 -10.59 -10.46 -11.18
C ASN A 124 -11.81 -11.38 -11.15
N PHE A 125 -12.80 -11.11 -10.30
CA PHE A 125 -13.93 -12.00 -10.06
C PHE A 125 -15.29 -11.41 -10.46
N SER A 126 -15.41 -10.09 -10.62
CA SER A 126 -16.67 -9.46 -11.06
C SER A 126 -17.15 -10.01 -12.42
N PRO A 127 -16.29 -10.19 -13.45
CA PRO A 127 -16.72 -10.78 -14.72
C PRO A 127 -17.23 -12.22 -14.56
N LEU A 128 -16.64 -12.99 -13.65
CA LEU A 128 -17.09 -14.36 -13.37
C LEU A 128 -18.44 -14.37 -12.66
N MET A 129 -18.65 -13.48 -11.69
CA MET A 129 -19.93 -13.33 -11.00
C MET A 129 -21.04 -12.91 -11.95
N GLN A 130 -20.78 -11.96 -12.86
CA GLN A 130 -21.71 -11.55 -13.91
C GLN A 130 -22.13 -12.74 -14.79
N THR A 131 -21.17 -13.53 -15.26
CA THR A 131 -21.48 -14.72 -16.07
C THR A 131 -22.31 -15.74 -15.30
N LEU A 132 -22.04 -15.97 -14.00
CA LEU A 132 -22.81 -16.92 -13.19
C LEU A 132 -24.24 -16.45 -12.93
N THR A 133 -24.47 -15.14 -12.81
CA THR A 133 -25.81 -14.57 -12.64
C THR A 133 -26.61 -14.49 -13.94
N GLU A 134 -25.92 -14.37 -15.08
CA GLU A 134 -26.52 -14.28 -16.41
C GLU A 134 -26.77 -15.65 -17.06
N GLU A 135 -26.20 -16.74 -16.51
CA GLU A 135 -26.32 -18.09 -17.08
C GLU A 135 -27.70 -18.74 -16.80
N LYS A 136 -28.68 -18.37 -17.63
CA LYS A 136 -29.48 -19.36 -18.35
C LYS A 136 -28.87 -19.54 -19.76
N GLY A 137 -27.78 -20.30 -19.88
CA GLY A 137 -27.41 -20.96 -21.15
C GLY A 137 -26.20 -20.48 -21.97
N VAL A 138 -25.09 -20.06 -21.36
CA VAL A 138 -23.83 -19.81 -22.11
C VAL A 138 -22.68 -20.60 -21.50
N ARG A 139 -22.23 -21.64 -22.23
CA ARG A 139 -21.11 -22.51 -21.83
C ARG A 139 -19.80 -21.72 -21.80
N VAL A 140 -19.44 -21.18 -20.65
CA VAL A 140 -18.19 -20.45 -20.44
C VAL A 140 -17.01 -21.44 -20.44
N VAL A 141 -16.13 -21.33 -21.45
CA VAL A 141 -14.82 -22.01 -21.43
C VAL A 141 -13.92 -21.27 -20.44
N LEU A 142 -14.12 -21.56 -19.15
CA LEU A 142 -13.21 -21.12 -18.09
C LEU A 142 -11.85 -21.76 -18.35
N ARG A 143 -10.83 -20.95 -18.63
CA ARG A 143 -9.43 -21.39 -18.70
C ARG A 143 -9.00 -21.78 -17.27
N ARG A 144 -9.33 -23.01 -16.85
CA ARG A 144 -9.25 -23.58 -15.49
C ARG A 144 -7.93 -23.37 -14.74
N ARG A 145 -6.84 -23.04 -15.43
CA ARG A 145 -5.50 -22.94 -14.82
C ARG A 145 -5.27 -21.67 -13.99
N SER A 146 -5.91 -20.54 -14.28
CA SER A 146 -5.67 -19.31 -13.50
C SER A 146 -6.45 -19.25 -12.18
N LEU A 147 -7.68 -19.80 -12.16
CA LEU A 147 -8.60 -19.64 -11.03
C LEU A 147 -8.25 -20.53 -9.83
N LEU A 148 -7.77 -21.76 -10.07
CA LEU A 148 -7.38 -22.68 -9.01
C LEU A 148 -6.12 -22.21 -8.27
N SER A 149 -5.12 -21.68 -8.98
CA SER A 149 -3.93 -21.09 -8.34
C SER A 149 -4.28 -19.88 -7.47
N SER A 150 -5.20 -19.01 -7.92
CA SER A 150 -5.62 -17.83 -7.15
C SER A 150 -6.38 -18.19 -5.88
N LEU A 151 -7.25 -19.21 -5.91
CA LEU A 151 -8.00 -19.68 -4.74
C LEU A 151 -7.12 -20.42 -3.71
N ILE A 152 -6.15 -21.22 -4.17
CA ILE A 152 -5.21 -21.92 -3.29
C ILE A 152 -4.22 -20.93 -2.65
N CYS A 153 -3.72 -19.96 -3.44
CA CYS A 153 -2.90 -18.86 -2.93
C CYS A 153 -3.67 -18.03 -1.87
N TRP A 154 -4.97 -17.78 -2.06
CA TRP A 154 -5.78 -17.07 -1.08
C TRP A 154 -5.98 -17.83 0.25
N ARG A 155 -6.29 -19.14 0.20
CA ARG A 155 -6.40 -19.97 1.42
C ARG A 155 -5.10 -20.13 2.20
N LYS A 156 -3.95 -19.96 1.52
CA LYS A 156 -2.61 -20.02 2.13
C LYS A 156 -2.18 -18.63 2.65
N TRP A 157 -2.52 -17.55 1.93
CA TRP A 157 -2.33 -16.15 2.34
C TRP A 157 -3.12 -15.75 3.58
N GLN A 158 -4.34 -16.27 3.76
CA GLN A 158 -5.18 -15.94 4.93
C GLN A 158 -4.70 -16.58 6.25
N ARG A 159 -3.82 -17.58 6.19
CA ARG A 159 -3.33 -18.31 7.37
C ARG A 159 -1.92 -17.91 7.81
N ASP A 160 -1.02 -17.64 6.87
CA ASP A 160 0.38 -17.36 7.18
C ASP A 160 0.81 -16.08 6.47
N ILE A 161 1.32 -15.12 7.25
CA ILE A 161 1.97 -13.90 6.77
C ILE A 161 3.17 -14.32 5.90
N GLY A 162 2.98 -14.49 4.58
CA GLY A 162 4.02 -15.13 3.77
C GLY A 162 3.78 -15.08 2.26
N TRP A 163 3.91 -13.90 1.66
CA TRP A 163 3.78 -13.67 0.20
C TRP A 163 4.73 -14.51 -0.68
N ARG A 164 5.85 -14.99 -0.12
CA ARG A 164 6.94 -15.66 -0.87
C ARG A 164 6.52 -16.97 -1.54
N GLU A 165 5.50 -17.66 -1.03
CA GLU A 165 5.01 -18.91 -1.64
C GLU A 165 3.89 -18.68 -2.66
N CYS A 166 3.09 -17.61 -2.49
CA CYS A 166 2.06 -17.24 -3.45
C CYS A 166 2.65 -16.80 -4.79
N CYS A 167 3.75 -16.03 -4.79
CA CYS A 167 4.42 -15.63 -6.05
C CYS A 167 4.93 -16.85 -6.84
N ARG A 168 5.49 -17.87 -6.18
CA ARG A 168 5.93 -19.11 -6.85
C ARG A 168 4.78 -19.88 -7.51
N MET A 169 3.58 -19.84 -6.94
CA MET A 169 2.41 -20.50 -7.54
C MET A 169 1.80 -19.72 -8.72
N ILE A 170 2.00 -18.40 -8.77
CA ILE A 170 1.59 -17.55 -9.91
C ILE A 170 2.55 -17.72 -11.10
N GLU A 171 3.85 -17.92 -10.85
CA GLU A 171 4.85 -18.22 -11.89
C GLU A 171 4.55 -19.52 -12.65
N MET A 172 4.02 -20.54 -11.97
CA MET A 172 3.58 -21.79 -12.62
C MET A 172 2.37 -21.61 -13.56
N GLY A 173 1.66 -20.48 -13.48
CA GLY A 173 0.58 -20.08 -14.38
C GLY A 173 1.03 -19.25 -15.60
N GLY A 174 2.33 -19.01 -15.77
CA GLY A 174 2.88 -18.22 -16.87
C GLY A 174 2.89 -16.70 -16.65
N ILE A 175 2.59 -16.24 -15.43
CA ILE A 175 2.73 -14.83 -15.04
C ILE A 175 4.02 -14.73 -14.22
N ARG A 176 5.09 -14.20 -14.81
CA ARG A 176 6.36 -13.97 -14.09
C ARG A 176 6.12 -12.96 -12.96
N CYS A 177 6.29 -13.37 -11.69
CA CYS A 177 6.49 -12.43 -10.60
C CYS A 177 7.85 -11.77 -10.84
N VAL A 178 7.86 -10.49 -11.22
CA VAL A 178 9.11 -9.72 -11.25
C VAL A 178 9.47 -9.37 -9.80
N THR A 179 10.06 -10.33 -9.10
CA THR A 179 10.81 -10.10 -7.85
C THR A 179 12.30 -10.27 -8.15
N ARG A 180 12.82 -9.41 -9.03
CA ARG A 180 14.23 -9.03 -9.02
C ARG A 180 14.28 -7.52 -8.89
N LEU A 181 14.38 -7.07 -7.65
CA LEU A 181 15.29 -6.04 -7.15
C LEU A 181 15.50 -6.33 -5.66
#